data_AF-A0AAE1VNX3-F1
#
_entry.id   AF-A0AAE1VNX3-F1
#
_cell.length_a   1.000
_cell.length_b   1.000
_cell.length_c   1.000
_cell.angle_alpha   90.00
_cell.angle_beta   90.00
_cell.angle_gamma   90.00
#
_symmetry.space_group_name_H-M   'P 1'
#
loop_
_entity.id
_entity.type
_entity.pdbx_description
1 polymer ?
#
loop_
_entity_poly.entity_id
_entity_poly.type
_entity_poly.pdbx_seq_one_letter_code
_entity_poly.pdbx_strand_id
1 'polypeptide(L)'
;MKDMMGSNPRGPLKPPMMGDNGGGGLSKLPMMGDNGCGGLSRLPMMGDNGGGGPWKPPMIGDNGDGVIGATWEGAMKKARTMSTETETESSSMKDAFSKYADYLNNINDKRERVVKASRDITMNSKKVIFQVHRMSKQNKEEVLDKAVKDLAAVNDQYLSRLVKELQGTDFWKLRRAYSPGVQEYVEAATLCNFCKTGTLLTLDEINATLLPLSDPSVEPLQINILDYILGLADLTGELMRLAIGRISEGELDFAQKICSFVREIYRNLTLIAPEMDDSSDMKQKMEVMLQSVMKIESACFSVHVRGSEYIPLLGSADTSYPLLGMPDLE
;
A
#
# COMPACT_ATOMS: atom_id res chain seq x y z
N MET A 1 -29.88 45.73 -21.44
CA MET A 1 -30.38 46.49 -22.60
C MET A 1 -29.39 46.27 -23.74
N LYS A 2 -29.80 45.44 -24.73
CA LYS A 2 -29.29 45.23 -26.10
C LYS A 2 -27.80 44.85 -26.27
N ASP A 3 -27.49 43.58 -26.57
CA ASP A 3 -27.52 42.91 -27.89
C ASP A 3 -26.37 43.31 -28.82
N MET A 4 -25.49 42.36 -29.13
CA MET A 4 -25.08 42.10 -30.51
C MET A 4 -24.48 40.69 -30.65
N MET A 5 -25.27 39.82 -31.28
CA MET A 5 -24.86 38.55 -31.86
C MET A 5 -24.01 38.78 -33.13
N GLY A 6 -23.11 37.84 -33.42
CA GLY A 6 -22.38 37.77 -34.68
C GLY A 6 -21.98 36.33 -34.99
N SER A 7 -22.93 35.57 -35.55
CA SER A 7 -22.74 34.23 -36.10
C SER A 7 -22.04 34.27 -37.46
N ASN A 8 -21.10 33.37 -37.74
CA ASN A 8 -20.79 32.97 -39.11
C ASN A 8 -20.39 31.48 -39.18
N PRO A 9 -21.08 30.64 -39.98
CA PRO A 9 -20.81 29.22 -40.10
C PRO A 9 -19.82 28.94 -41.25
N ARG A 10 -18.95 27.94 -41.10
CA ARG A 10 -18.27 27.29 -42.24
C ARG A 10 -18.47 25.79 -42.16
N GLY A 11 -19.00 25.26 -43.26
CA GLY A 11 -19.39 23.87 -43.47
C GLY A 11 -18.22 22.89 -43.63
N PRO A 12 -18.52 21.66 -44.10
CA PRO A 12 -17.83 20.45 -43.69
C PRO A 12 -16.51 20.20 -44.43
N LEU A 13 -15.49 19.76 -43.69
CA LEU A 13 -14.26 19.21 -44.25
C LEU A 13 -14.51 17.76 -44.70
N LYS A 14 -14.24 17.49 -45.99
CA LYS A 14 -14.24 16.16 -46.60
C LYS A 14 -13.17 15.25 -45.96
N PRO A 15 -13.42 13.93 -45.84
CA PRO A 15 -12.42 12.94 -45.45
C PRO A 15 -11.55 12.53 -46.65
N PRO A 16 -10.25 12.21 -46.45
CA PRO A 16 -9.47 11.52 -47.47
C PRO A 16 -9.73 10.00 -47.45
N MET A 17 -9.78 9.47 -48.67
CA MET A 17 -10.10 8.09 -49.06
C MET A 17 -9.00 7.07 -48.74
N MET A 18 -9.46 5.82 -48.63
CA MET A 18 -8.72 4.56 -48.55
C MET A 18 -7.56 4.45 -49.55
N GLY A 19 -6.41 3.99 -49.06
CA GLY A 19 -5.39 3.30 -49.84
C GLY A 19 -5.37 1.83 -49.43
N ASP A 20 -5.81 0.98 -50.35
CA ASP A 20 -5.79 -0.48 -50.26
C ASP A 20 -4.38 -0.98 -50.63
N ASN A 21 -3.81 -1.88 -49.83
CA ASN A 21 -2.78 -2.83 -50.28
C ASN A 21 -2.61 -3.93 -49.23
N GLY A 22 -3.21 -5.08 -49.55
CA GLY A 22 -2.99 -6.33 -48.86
C GLY A 22 -1.57 -6.89 -49.07
N GLY A 23 -1.21 -7.81 -48.19
CA GLY A 23 0.04 -8.59 -48.27
C GLY A 23 0.23 -9.38 -46.99
N GLY A 24 -0.10 -10.67 -47.04
CA GLY A 24 -0.25 -11.56 -45.88
C GLY A 24 1.05 -11.93 -45.17
N GLY A 25 0.88 -12.46 -43.96
CA GLY A 25 1.98 -12.94 -43.13
C GLY A 25 1.47 -13.53 -41.81
N LEU A 26 0.84 -14.71 -41.89
CA LEU A 26 0.57 -15.56 -40.74
C LEU A 26 1.88 -15.90 -40.01
N SER A 27 2.04 -15.43 -38.77
CA SER A 27 3.04 -15.96 -37.84
C SER A 27 2.36 -16.59 -36.63
N LYS A 28 2.25 -17.92 -36.73
CA LYS A 28 2.10 -18.96 -35.70
C LYS A 28 2.21 -18.50 -34.23
N LEU A 29 1.15 -18.83 -33.49
CA LEU A 29 1.20 -19.13 -32.05
C LEU A 29 2.17 -20.28 -31.77
N PRO A 30 2.99 -20.22 -30.71
CA PRO A 30 3.59 -21.41 -30.12
C PRO A 30 2.64 -22.04 -29.10
N MET A 31 2.34 -23.32 -29.34
CA MET A 31 1.80 -24.25 -28.36
C MET A 31 2.90 -24.60 -27.33
N MET A 32 2.57 -24.48 -26.04
CA MET A 32 3.25 -25.15 -24.91
C MET A 32 2.09 -25.72 -24.08
N GLY A 33 1.91 -27.02 -23.89
CA GLY A 33 2.91 -28.03 -23.58
C GLY A 33 2.78 -28.32 -22.09
N ASP A 34 1.94 -29.30 -21.74
CA ASP A 34 1.73 -29.79 -20.38
C ASP A 34 3.04 -30.13 -19.68
N ASN A 35 3.21 -29.66 -18.45
CA ASN A 35 4.13 -30.23 -17.47
C ASN A 35 3.60 -29.95 -16.06
N GLY A 36 3.06 -30.99 -15.43
CA GLY A 36 2.85 -31.00 -13.99
C GLY A 36 4.17 -31.10 -13.24
N CYS A 37 4.38 -30.22 -12.27
CA CYS A 37 5.21 -30.49 -11.10
C CYS A 37 4.90 -29.46 -10.02
N GLY A 38 4.60 -29.93 -8.81
CA GLY A 38 4.41 -29.08 -7.64
C GLY A 38 5.69 -28.32 -7.28
N GLY A 39 5.53 -27.08 -6.83
CA GLY A 39 6.64 -26.25 -6.38
C GLY A 39 6.16 -25.12 -5.49
N LEU A 40 6.51 -25.20 -4.21
CA LEU A 40 6.41 -24.11 -3.24
C LEU A 40 7.21 -22.90 -3.73
N SER A 41 6.56 -21.76 -3.93
CA SER A 41 7.24 -20.50 -4.25
C SER A 41 7.86 -19.89 -2.98
N ARG A 42 9.15 -20.17 -2.80
CA ARG A 42 10.09 -19.49 -1.90
C ARG A 42 10.47 -18.13 -2.50
N LEU A 43 10.36 -17.06 -1.71
CA LEU A 43 10.78 -15.70 -2.04
C LEU A 43 12.31 -15.61 -2.32
N PRO A 44 12.76 -14.67 -3.16
CA PRO A 44 14.18 -14.49 -3.46
C PRO A 44 14.91 -13.73 -2.32
N MET A 45 16.04 -14.28 -1.90
CA MET A 45 16.99 -13.66 -0.97
C MET A 45 17.77 -12.55 -1.69
N MET A 46 17.60 -11.31 -1.23
CA MET A 46 18.48 -10.18 -1.55
C MET A 46 19.56 -10.06 -0.47
N GLY A 47 20.78 -9.79 -0.93
CA GLY A 47 22.04 -9.99 -0.20
C GLY A 47 22.23 -9.14 1.04
N ASP A 48 22.90 -9.77 2.01
CA ASP A 48 23.53 -9.16 3.17
C ASP A 48 24.63 -8.18 2.73
N ASN A 49 24.53 -6.93 3.18
CA ASN A 49 25.66 -6.02 3.25
C ASN A 49 25.44 -5.05 4.41
N GLY A 50 26.31 -5.10 5.43
CA GLY A 50 26.43 -4.01 6.41
C GLY A 50 26.46 -4.45 7.88
N GLY A 51 27.42 -5.29 8.28
CA GLY A 51 27.78 -5.46 9.68
C GLY A 51 28.53 -4.22 10.20
N GLY A 52 27.87 -3.42 11.04
CA GLY A 52 28.50 -2.31 11.78
C GLY A 52 29.32 -2.83 12.96
N GLY A 53 30.63 -2.97 12.78
CA GLY A 53 31.57 -3.16 13.87
C GLY A 53 31.91 -1.84 14.58
N PRO A 54 32.43 -1.87 15.82
CA PRO A 54 32.74 -0.65 16.58
C PRO A 54 33.93 0.10 15.97
N TRP A 55 33.80 1.41 15.82
CA TRP A 55 34.88 2.30 15.40
C TRP A 55 36.07 2.23 16.39
N LYS A 56 37.29 2.02 15.88
CA LYS A 56 38.56 2.16 16.62
C LYS A 56 39.36 3.35 16.06
N PRO A 57 39.95 4.22 16.91
CA PRO A 57 40.84 5.28 16.45
C PRO A 57 42.24 4.76 16.09
N PRO A 58 43.04 5.49 15.27
CA PRO A 58 44.31 5.01 14.77
C PRO A 58 45.43 5.12 15.82
N MET A 59 46.23 4.06 15.92
CA MET A 59 47.46 4.00 16.72
C MET A 59 48.59 4.68 15.95
N ILE A 60 49.24 5.66 16.59
CA ILE A 60 50.50 6.26 16.11
C ILE A 60 51.61 5.23 16.24
N GLY A 61 52.31 4.98 15.14
CA GLY A 61 53.39 4.02 15.03
C GLY A 61 54.65 4.48 15.76
N ASP A 62 55.19 3.54 16.52
CA ASP A 62 56.49 3.57 17.17
C ASP A 62 57.59 3.30 16.12
N ASN A 63 58.59 4.18 16.02
CA ASN A 63 59.79 3.98 15.21
C ASN A 63 60.99 4.42 16.05
N GLY A 64 61.88 3.46 16.32
CA GLY A 64 62.96 3.54 17.29
C GLY A 64 64.21 4.33 16.89
N ASP A 65 64.94 4.66 17.97
CA ASP A 65 66.38 4.76 18.18
C ASP A 65 67.32 5.34 17.10
N GLY A 66 67.92 6.48 17.48
CA GLY A 66 69.14 7.04 16.88
C GLY A 66 69.74 8.12 17.79
N VAL A 67 70.71 7.73 18.62
CA VAL A 67 71.46 8.56 19.57
C VAL A 67 72.40 9.52 18.83
N ILE A 68 72.34 10.84 19.08
CA ILE A 68 73.52 11.72 19.24
C ILE A 68 73.14 12.96 20.08
N GLY A 69 73.93 13.25 21.12
CA GLY A 69 73.64 14.32 22.08
C GLY A 69 74.07 15.73 21.67
N ALA A 70 73.50 16.71 22.35
CA ALA A 70 74.13 17.95 22.78
C ALA A 70 73.20 18.59 23.82
N THR A 71 73.81 19.13 24.86
CA THR A 71 73.23 19.93 25.94
C THR A 71 72.42 21.13 25.41
N TRP A 72 71.66 21.80 26.27
CA TRP A 72 71.71 23.25 26.53
C TRP A 72 70.69 23.59 27.63
N GLU A 73 71.09 24.54 28.48
CA GLU A 73 70.56 24.81 29.81
C GLU A 73 69.22 25.56 29.84
N GLY A 74 68.46 25.29 30.91
CA GLY A 74 67.88 26.31 31.79
C GLY A 74 67.01 27.42 31.20
N ALA A 75 65.70 27.32 31.43
CA ALA A 75 64.88 28.48 31.79
C ALA A 75 63.62 28.05 32.53
N MET A 76 63.66 28.07 33.86
CA MET A 76 62.44 28.15 34.67
C MET A 76 61.70 29.45 34.32
N LYS A 77 60.55 29.36 33.65
CA LYS A 77 59.58 30.45 33.54
C LYS A 77 58.21 29.98 34.00
N LYS A 78 57.90 30.38 35.24
CA LYS A 78 56.59 30.65 35.85
C LYS A 78 55.39 29.82 35.35
N ALA A 79 54.92 28.93 36.22
CA ALA A 79 53.56 28.39 36.16
C ALA A 79 52.56 29.54 36.08
N ARG A 80 51.96 29.73 34.90
CA ARG A 80 50.78 30.56 34.70
C ARG A 80 49.59 29.64 34.94
N THR A 81 48.93 29.83 36.07
CA THR A 81 47.60 29.31 36.38
C THR A 81 46.63 29.73 35.27
N MET A 82 46.40 28.85 34.30
CA MET A 82 45.39 28.93 33.23
C MET A 82 44.78 27.54 33.05
N SER A 83 44.39 26.91 34.17
CA SER A 83 43.91 25.52 34.16
C SER A 83 42.45 25.41 34.61
N THR A 84 41.88 26.44 35.20
CA THR A 84 40.50 26.39 35.71
C THR A 84 39.45 26.76 34.67
N GLU A 85 39.67 27.74 33.78
CA GLU A 85 38.65 28.15 32.79
C GLU A 85 38.48 27.12 31.67
N THR A 86 39.57 26.56 31.14
CA THR A 86 39.54 25.54 30.08
C THR A 86 38.98 24.19 30.55
N GLU A 87 39.25 23.80 31.81
CA GLU A 87 38.62 22.60 32.39
C GLU A 87 37.12 22.79 32.63
N THR A 88 36.72 23.97 33.11
CA THR A 88 35.29 24.30 33.39
C THR A 88 34.48 24.41 32.10
N GLU A 89 35.01 25.02 31.04
CA GLU A 89 34.37 25.04 29.71
C GLU A 89 34.30 23.64 29.09
N SER A 90 35.37 22.84 29.22
CA SER A 90 35.36 21.44 28.74
C SER A 90 34.33 20.58 29.48
N SER A 91 34.12 20.83 30.79
CA SER A 91 33.10 20.17 31.61
C SER A 91 31.70 20.62 31.20
N SER A 92 31.47 21.93 31.05
CA SER A 92 30.19 22.49 30.62
C SER A 92 29.79 21.99 29.22
N MET A 93 30.74 21.86 28.31
CA MET A 93 30.50 21.33 26.98
C MET A 93 30.18 19.83 27.03
N LYS A 94 30.94 19.04 27.80
CA LYS A 94 30.63 17.61 28.03
C LYS A 94 29.24 17.41 28.63
N ASP A 95 28.86 18.23 29.61
CA ASP A 95 27.53 18.16 30.23
C ASP A 95 26.41 18.47 29.22
N ALA A 96 26.63 19.43 28.31
CA ALA A 96 25.70 19.70 27.22
C ALA A 96 25.58 18.51 26.26
N PHE A 97 26.69 17.92 25.84
CA PHE A 97 26.69 16.73 24.98
C PHE A 97 26.04 15.51 25.65
N SER A 98 26.24 15.32 26.96
CA SER A 98 25.56 14.27 27.72
C SER A 98 24.04 14.45 27.69
N LYS A 99 23.54 15.68 27.91
CA LYS A 99 22.10 15.98 27.81
C LYS A 99 21.55 15.72 26.40
N TYR A 100 22.31 16.07 25.36
CA TYR A 100 21.90 15.78 23.98
C TYR A 100 21.89 14.29 23.66
N ALA A 101 22.89 13.55 24.16
CA ALA A 101 22.95 12.10 24.02
C ALA A 101 21.74 11.44 24.69
N ASP A 102 21.42 11.82 25.93
CA ASP A 102 20.26 11.29 26.66
C ASP A 102 18.95 11.60 25.93
N TYR A 103 18.79 12.83 25.41
CA TYR A 103 17.63 13.21 24.62
C TYR A 103 17.48 12.38 23.34
N LEU A 104 18.57 12.20 22.58
CA LEU A 104 18.57 11.39 21.35
C LEU A 104 18.31 9.91 21.64
N ASN A 105 18.89 9.36 22.70
CA ASN A 105 18.64 7.99 23.13
C ASN A 105 17.16 7.78 23.49
N ASN A 106 16.57 8.70 24.25
CA ASN A 106 15.15 8.65 24.61
C ASN A 106 14.23 8.67 23.37
N ILE A 107 14.54 9.50 22.37
CA ILE A 107 13.80 9.53 21.09
C ILE A 107 13.98 8.22 20.34
N ASN A 108 15.20 7.69 20.27
CA ASN A 108 15.48 6.44 19.57
C ASN A 108 14.76 5.26 20.23
N ASP A 109 14.79 5.16 21.56
CA ASP A 109 14.10 4.12 22.31
C ASP A 109 12.58 4.21 22.11
N LYS A 110 12.01 5.42 22.11
CA LYS A 110 10.60 5.64 21.80
C LYS A 110 10.27 5.22 20.37
N ARG A 111 11.10 5.59 19.38
CA ARG A 111 10.95 5.18 17.99
C ARG A 111 10.94 3.65 17.85
N GLU A 112 11.84 2.94 18.53
CA GLU A 112 11.89 1.48 18.49
C GLU A 112 10.64 0.84 19.09
N ARG A 113 10.06 1.40 20.17
CA ARG A 113 8.77 0.94 20.71
C ARG A 113 7.63 1.16 19.73
N VAL A 114 7.59 2.32 19.07
CA VAL A 114 6.59 2.64 18.02
C VAL A 114 6.71 1.69 16.83
N VAL A 115 7.93 1.41 16.35
CA VAL A 115 8.16 0.44 15.26
C VAL A 115 7.63 -0.95 15.65
N LYS A 116 7.86 -1.40 16.89
CA LYS A 116 7.34 -2.68 17.38
C LYS A 116 5.81 -2.70 17.39
N ALA A 117 5.17 -1.65 17.95
CA ALA A 117 3.71 -1.53 17.94
C ALA A 117 3.14 -1.51 16.51
N SER A 118 3.79 -0.78 15.59
CA SER A 118 3.40 -0.75 14.17
C SER A 118 3.45 -2.13 13.52
N ARG A 119 4.49 -2.92 13.79
CA ARG A 119 4.63 -4.28 13.24
C ARG A 119 3.54 -5.22 13.77
N ASP A 120 3.19 -5.10 15.04
CA ASP A 120 2.09 -5.87 15.63
C ASP A 120 0.75 -5.51 14.97
N ILE A 121 0.48 -4.22 14.70
CA ILE A 121 -0.71 -3.77 13.96
C ILE A 121 -0.72 -4.35 12.55
N THR A 122 0.39 -4.23 11.80
CA THR A 122 0.51 -4.78 10.44
C THR A 122 0.21 -6.28 10.43
N MET A 123 0.86 -7.04 11.32
CA MET A 123 0.70 -8.50 11.36
C MET A 123 -0.74 -8.91 11.63
N ASN A 124 -1.44 -8.24 12.55
CA ASN A 124 -2.80 -8.63 12.91
C ASN A 124 -3.85 -8.09 11.92
N SER A 125 -3.62 -6.92 11.31
CA SER A 125 -4.46 -6.42 10.21
C SER A 125 -4.41 -7.36 8.99
N LYS A 126 -3.23 -7.90 8.66
CA LYS A 126 -3.09 -8.96 7.64
C LYS A 126 -3.92 -10.19 7.94
N LYS A 127 -3.97 -10.64 9.20
CA LYS A 127 -4.79 -11.79 9.60
C LYS A 127 -6.27 -11.51 9.36
N VAL A 128 -6.74 -10.29 9.64
CA VAL A 128 -8.12 -9.86 9.35
C VAL A 128 -8.38 -9.91 7.83
N ILE A 129 -7.48 -9.34 7.02
CA ILE A 129 -7.59 -9.37 5.55
C ILE A 129 -7.69 -10.81 5.04
N PHE A 130 -6.78 -11.70 5.49
CA PHE A 130 -6.82 -13.11 5.11
C PHE A 130 -8.09 -13.83 5.58
N GLN A 131 -8.65 -13.44 6.72
CA GLN A 131 -9.92 -13.98 7.20
C GLN A 131 -11.07 -13.55 6.28
N VAL A 132 -11.14 -12.29 5.85
CA VAL A 132 -12.16 -11.80 4.91
C VAL A 132 -12.10 -12.54 3.57
N HIS A 133 -10.90 -12.85 3.06
CA HIS A 133 -10.73 -13.61 1.81
C HIS A 133 -11.27 -15.04 1.84
N ARG A 134 -11.57 -15.59 3.03
CA ARG A 134 -12.18 -16.92 3.18
C ARG A 134 -13.71 -16.91 3.06
N MET A 135 -14.31 -15.73 2.89
CA MET A 135 -15.74 -15.56 2.68
C MET A 135 -16.18 -16.25 1.40
N SER A 136 -17.28 -17.00 1.48
CA SER A 136 -18.04 -17.59 0.38
C SER A 136 -19.53 -17.29 0.54
N LYS A 137 -20.36 -17.67 -0.43
CA LYS A 137 -21.83 -17.53 -0.34
C LYS A 137 -22.43 -18.12 0.94
N GLN A 138 -21.87 -19.23 1.40
CA GLN A 138 -22.46 -20.05 2.47
C GLN A 138 -22.04 -19.58 3.87
N ASN A 139 -20.88 -18.96 4.02
CA ASN A 139 -20.29 -18.63 5.32
C ASN A 139 -20.05 -17.11 5.51
N LYS A 140 -20.58 -16.28 4.59
CA LYS A 140 -20.31 -14.84 4.55
C LYS A 140 -20.52 -14.14 5.88
N GLU A 141 -21.68 -14.34 6.50
CA GLU A 141 -22.01 -13.65 7.76
C GLU A 141 -21.07 -14.05 8.90
N GLU A 142 -20.83 -15.36 9.07
CA GLU A 142 -19.93 -15.88 10.11
C GLU A 142 -18.49 -15.38 9.93
N VAL A 143 -17.98 -15.43 8.70
CA VAL A 143 -16.62 -14.97 8.37
C VAL A 143 -16.47 -13.47 8.63
N LEU A 144 -17.45 -12.66 8.22
CA LEU A 144 -17.41 -11.21 8.43
C LEU A 144 -17.58 -10.83 9.89
N ASP A 145 -18.45 -11.49 10.65
CA ASP A 145 -18.60 -11.24 12.09
C ASP A 145 -17.31 -11.56 12.85
N LYS A 146 -16.63 -12.64 12.47
CA LYS A 146 -15.32 -12.96 13.03
C LYS A 146 -14.28 -11.91 12.64
N ALA A 147 -14.21 -11.52 11.36
CA ALA A 147 -13.26 -10.50 10.90
C ALA A 147 -13.48 -9.14 11.59
N VAL A 148 -14.73 -8.74 11.83
CA VAL A 148 -15.07 -7.51 12.57
C VAL A 148 -14.64 -7.61 14.04
N LYS A 149 -14.83 -8.75 14.69
CA LYS A 149 -14.34 -8.98 16.07
C LYS A 149 -12.82 -8.94 16.14
N ASP A 150 -12.14 -9.60 15.20
CA ASP A 150 -10.68 -9.60 15.12
C ASP A 150 -10.14 -8.18 14.85
N LEU A 151 -10.80 -7.40 13.99
CA LEU A 151 -10.47 -5.99 13.74
C LEU A 151 -10.67 -5.10 14.98
N ALA A 152 -11.75 -5.32 15.73
CA ALA A 152 -11.96 -4.64 17.01
C ALA A 152 -10.85 -4.96 18.01
N ALA A 153 -10.40 -6.23 18.08
CA ALA A 153 -9.25 -6.61 18.89
C ALA A 153 -7.95 -5.91 18.41
N VAL A 154 -7.77 -5.70 17.10
CA VAL A 154 -6.64 -4.91 16.59
C VAL A 154 -6.69 -3.47 17.11
N ASN A 155 -7.87 -2.86 17.10
CA ASN A 155 -8.08 -1.52 17.63
C ASN A 155 -7.77 -1.45 19.14
N ASP A 156 -8.42 -2.32 19.91
CA ASP A 156 -8.41 -2.26 21.37
C ASP A 156 -7.05 -2.66 21.97
N GLN A 157 -6.30 -3.55 21.31
CA GLN A 157 -5.03 -4.08 21.84
C GLN A 157 -3.81 -3.41 21.22
N TYR A 158 -3.74 -3.28 19.90
CA TYR A 158 -2.51 -2.88 19.21
C TYR A 158 -2.50 -1.38 18.88
N LEU A 159 -3.60 -0.84 18.37
CA LEU A 159 -3.71 0.61 18.17
C LEU A 159 -3.69 1.36 19.51
N SER A 160 -4.39 0.86 20.53
CA SER A 160 -4.33 1.48 21.87
C SER A 160 -2.90 1.55 22.44
N ARG A 161 -2.07 0.53 22.18
CA ARG A 161 -0.64 0.54 22.54
C ARG A 161 0.14 1.58 21.74
N LEU A 162 -0.11 1.69 20.44
CA LEU A 162 0.51 2.72 19.60
C LEU A 162 0.13 4.13 20.09
N VAL A 163 -1.16 4.37 20.36
CA VAL A 163 -1.66 5.64 20.89
C VAL A 163 -0.92 6.00 22.18
N LYS A 164 -0.81 5.06 23.14
CA LYS A 164 -0.07 5.26 24.40
C LYS A 164 1.40 5.61 24.18
N GLU A 165 2.10 4.89 23.31
CA GLU A 165 3.51 5.18 23.02
C GLU A 165 3.70 6.56 22.37
N LEU A 166 2.72 7.04 21.60
CA LEU A 166 2.76 8.33 20.93
C LEU A 166 2.34 9.52 21.82
N GLN A 167 1.78 9.29 23.00
CA GLN A 167 1.33 10.36 23.91
C GLN A 167 2.45 11.37 24.21
N GLY A 168 2.06 12.64 24.30
CA GLY A 168 2.95 13.76 24.66
C GLY A 168 4.06 14.01 23.65
N THR A 169 3.89 13.64 22.37
CA THR A 169 4.90 13.85 21.33
C THR A 169 4.26 14.30 20.04
N ASP A 170 5.00 15.10 19.28
CA ASP A 170 4.71 15.44 17.90
C ASP A 170 4.54 14.18 17.03
N PHE A 171 3.30 13.74 16.81
CA PHE A 171 2.96 12.52 16.05
C PHE A 171 3.62 12.48 14.67
N TRP A 172 3.82 13.65 14.06
CA TRP A 172 4.44 13.80 12.75
C TRP A 172 5.93 13.36 12.74
N LYS A 173 6.68 13.55 13.84
CA LYS A 173 8.11 13.17 13.93
C LYS A 173 8.31 11.66 13.81
N LEU A 174 7.35 10.89 14.32
CA LEU A 174 7.40 9.43 14.33
C LEU A 174 6.52 8.79 13.25
N ARG A 175 5.91 9.58 12.34
CA ARG A 175 5.02 9.06 11.29
C ARG A 175 5.63 7.91 10.51
N ARG A 176 6.89 8.04 10.07
CA ARG A 176 7.59 6.96 9.33
C ARG A 176 7.68 5.64 10.11
N ALA A 177 7.63 5.67 11.44
CA ALA A 177 7.73 4.49 12.28
C ALA A 177 6.40 3.72 12.41
N TYR A 178 5.25 4.42 12.38
CA TYR A 178 3.92 3.79 12.56
C TYR A 178 3.07 3.73 11.29
N SER A 179 3.37 4.55 10.29
CA SER A 179 2.62 4.69 9.05
C SER A 179 2.36 3.32 8.36
N PRO A 180 3.32 2.38 8.28
CA PRO A 180 3.04 1.06 7.72
C PRO A 180 1.97 0.25 8.48
N GLY A 181 1.92 0.36 9.81
CA GLY A 181 0.88 -0.29 10.61
C GLY A 181 -0.48 0.34 10.42
N VAL A 182 -0.52 1.68 10.39
CA VAL A 182 -1.76 2.44 10.20
C VAL A 182 -2.36 2.21 8.80
N GLN A 183 -1.54 2.21 7.75
CA GLN A 183 -2.01 1.94 6.38
C GLN A 183 -2.65 0.55 6.26
N GLU A 184 -1.99 -0.48 6.81
CA GLU A 184 -2.54 -1.85 6.81
C GLU A 184 -3.83 -1.97 7.62
N TYR A 185 -3.94 -1.22 8.74
CA TYR A 185 -5.18 -1.16 9.51
C TYR A 185 -6.31 -0.50 8.72
N VAL A 186 -6.04 0.61 8.03
CA VAL A 186 -7.01 1.28 7.15
C VAL A 186 -7.48 0.32 6.06
N GLU A 187 -6.56 -0.39 5.41
CA GLU A 187 -6.86 -1.41 4.41
C GLU A 187 -7.80 -2.50 4.97
N ALA A 188 -7.46 -3.07 6.13
CA ALA A 188 -8.29 -4.09 6.78
C ALA A 188 -9.68 -3.56 7.16
N ALA A 189 -9.76 -2.35 7.75
CA ALA A 189 -11.00 -1.76 8.20
C ALA A 189 -11.95 -1.42 7.04
N THR A 190 -11.40 -0.83 5.98
CA THR A 190 -12.16 -0.47 4.78
C THR A 190 -12.59 -1.70 3.98
N LEU A 191 -11.78 -2.76 3.92
CA LEU A 191 -12.14 -4.05 3.32
C LEU A 191 -13.30 -4.71 4.06
N CYS A 192 -13.22 -4.78 5.40
CA CYS A 192 -14.29 -5.30 6.24
C CYS A 192 -15.59 -4.52 6.04
N ASN A 193 -15.52 -3.18 6.07
CA ASN A 193 -16.69 -2.34 5.86
C ASN A 193 -17.31 -2.56 4.49
N PHE A 194 -16.51 -2.51 3.43
CA PHE A 194 -17.00 -2.75 2.07
C PHE A 194 -17.70 -4.11 1.93
N CYS A 195 -17.14 -5.18 2.51
CA CYS A 195 -17.78 -6.50 2.43
C CYS A 195 -19.10 -6.60 3.19
N LYS A 196 -19.27 -5.79 4.24
CA LYS A 196 -20.45 -5.75 5.11
C LYS A 196 -21.55 -4.82 4.58
N THR A 197 -21.20 -3.61 4.16
CA THR A 197 -22.15 -2.55 3.81
C THR A 197 -22.15 -2.22 2.31
N GLY A 198 -21.09 -2.58 1.59
CA GLY A 198 -20.87 -2.15 0.20
C GLY A 198 -20.42 -0.70 0.06
N THR A 199 -20.03 -0.03 1.15
CA THR A 199 -19.64 1.39 1.16
C THR A 199 -18.19 1.59 1.61
N LEU A 200 -17.62 2.75 1.28
CA LEU A 200 -16.32 3.17 1.77
C LEU A 200 -16.43 3.63 3.23
N LEU A 201 -15.55 3.12 4.09
CA LEU A 201 -15.40 3.64 5.46
C LEU A 201 -14.54 4.90 5.41
N THR A 202 -15.10 6.03 5.83
CA THR A 202 -14.47 7.35 5.73
C THR A 202 -13.37 7.54 6.79
N LEU A 203 -12.47 8.49 6.55
CA LEU A 203 -11.41 8.84 7.50
C LEU A 203 -11.98 9.28 8.87
N ASP A 204 -13.06 10.07 8.85
CA ASP A 204 -13.70 10.56 10.08
C ASP A 204 -14.32 9.41 10.88
N GLU A 205 -14.97 8.45 10.20
CA GLU A 205 -15.50 7.25 10.85
C GLU A 205 -14.39 6.39 11.47
N ILE A 206 -13.24 6.23 10.80
CA ILE A 206 -12.10 5.52 11.37
C ILE A 206 -11.53 6.28 12.57
N ASN A 207 -11.31 7.58 12.44
CA ASN A 207 -10.77 8.38 13.55
C ASN A 207 -11.71 8.40 14.77
N ALA A 208 -13.03 8.35 14.55
CA ALA A 208 -14.01 8.23 15.63
C ALA A 208 -13.83 6.96 16.47
N THR A 209 -13.32 5.85 15.90
CA THR A 209 -13.04 4.61 16.66
C THR A 209 -11.75 4.70 17.48
N LEU A 210 -10.87 5.66 17.19
CA LEU A 210 -9.61 5.89 17.90
C LEU A 210 -9.77 6.87 19.06
N LEU A 211 -10.78 7.75 19.02
CA LEU A 211 -11.05 8.72 20.09
C LEU A 211 -11.14 8.07 21.49
N PRO A 212 -11.86 6.95 21.69
CA PRO A 212 -11.98 6.33 23.01
C PRO A 212 -10.66 5.72 23.52
N LEU A 213 -9.67 5.52 22.66
CA LEU A 213 -8.37 4.95 23.02
C LEU A 213 -7.42 5.99 23.62
N SER A 214 -7.71 7.27 23.42
CA SER A 214 -6.89 8.39 23.88
C SER A 214 -7.32 8.84 25.26
N ASP A 215 -6.36 9.35 26.05
CA ASP A 215 -6.67 9.99 27.32
C ASP A 215 -7.40 11.32 27.04
N PRO A 216 -8.53 11.64 27.70
CA PRO A 216 -9.25 12.90 27.51
C PRO A 216 -8.41 14.16 27.74
N SER A 217 -7.30 14.05 28.47
CA SER A 217 -6.38 15.16 28.76
C SER A 217 -5.33 15.40 27.67
N VAL A 218 -5.25 14.53 26.65
CA VAL A 218 -4.24 14.56 25.59
C VAL A 218 -4.91 14.64 24.22
N GLU A 219 -4.29 15.33 23.28
CA GLU A 219 -4.76 15.34 21.89
C GLU A 219 -4.77 13.90 21.33
N PRO A 220 -5.91 13.43 20.81
CA PRO A 220 -6.03 12.06 20.33
C PRO A 220 -5.20 11.85 19.08
N LEU A 221 -4.69 10.63 18.90
CA LEU A 221 -4.09 10.24 17.63
C LEU A 221 -5.17 10.29 16.54
N GLN A 222 -4.90 11.06 15.50
CA GLN A 222 -5.69 11.06 14.28
C GLN A 222 -4.87 10.46 13.15
N ILE A 223 -5.44 9.50 12.44
CA ILE A 223 -4.90 9.03 11.16
C ILE A 223 -4.93 10.23 10.22
N ASN A 224 -3.77 10.54 9.65
CA ASN A 224 -3.66 11.60 8.67
C ASN A 224 -4.17 11.14 7.31
N ILE A 225 -4.56 12.10 6.48
CA ILE A 225 -5.13 11.84 5.16
C ILE A 225 -4.17 11.09 4.22
N LEU A 226 -2.86 11.28 4.36
CA LEU A 226 -1.88 10.58 3.54
C LEU A 226 -1.88 9.08 3.83
N ASP A 227 -1.85 8.68 5.10
CA ASP A 227 -1.90 7.27 5.50
C ASP A 227 -3.24 6.62 5.14
N TYR A 228 -4.33 7.38 5.21
CA TYR A 228 -5.64 6.90 4.76
C TYR A 228 -5.65 6.62 3.24
N ILE A 229 -5.22 7.59 2.42
CA ILE A 229 -5.18 7.43 0.95
C ILE A 229 -4.26 6.28 0.54
N LEU A 230 -3.10 6.15 1.18
CA LEU A 230 -2.14 5.07 0.87
C LEU A 230 -2.70 3.70 1.23
N GLY A 231 -3.43 3.57 2.35
CA GLY A 231 -4.14 2.35 2.73
C GLY A 231 -5.33 2.04 1.81
N LEU A 232 -6.08 3.06 1.36
CA LEU A 232 -7.12 2.88 0.33
C LEU A 232 -6.56 2.41 -1.01
N ALA A 233 -5.34 2.83 -1.34
CA ALA A 233 -4.71 2.36 -2.55
C ALA A 233 -4.41 0.85 -2.47
N ASP A 234 -3.92 0.36 -1.33
CA ASP A 234 -3.66 -1.07 -1.12
C ASP A 234 -4.95 -1.90 -1.09
N LEU A 235 -6.02 -1.37 -0.48
CA LEU A 235 -7.36 -1.96 -0.50
C LEU A 235 -7.80 -2.39 -1.91
N THR A 236 -7.49 -1.59 -2.93
CA THR A 236 -7.88 -1.90 -4.32
C THR A 236 -7.28 -3.22 -4.82
N GLY A 237 -6.08 -3.56 -4.35
CA GLY A 237 -5.41 -4.82 -4.63
C GLY A 237 -6.10 -6.00 -3.97
N GLU A 238 -6.53 -5.86 -2.72
CA GLU A 238 -7.29 -6.89 -2.02
C GLU A 238 -8.70 -7.06 -2.57
N LEU A 239 -9.35 -5.98 -2.98
CA LEU A 239 -10.64 -6.03 -3.67
C LEU A 239 -10.54 -6.74 -5.02
N MET A 240 -9.48 -6.50 -5.79
CA MET A 240 -9.21 -7.29 -6.99
C MET A 240 -9.06 -8.78 -6.67
N ARG A 241 -8.24 -9.15 -5.68
CA ARG A 241 -8.08 -10.57 -5.29
C ARG A 241 -9.41 -11.20 -4.90
N LEU A 242 -10.21 -10.48 -4.12
CA LEU A 242 -11.54 -10.91 -3.71
C LEU A 242 -12.42 -11.11 -4.95
N ALA A 243 -12.49 -10.14 -5.86
CA ALA A 243 -13.31 -10.21 -7.07
C ALA A 243 -12.95 -11.42 -7.93
N ILE A 244 -11.66 -11.71 -8.16
CA ILE A 244 -11.24 -12.91 -8.91
C ILE A 244 -11.72 -14.20 -8.23
N GLY A 245 -11.60 -14.30 -6.90
CA GLY A 245 -12.14 -15.43 -6.14
C GLY A 245 -13.66 -15.55 -6.30
N ARG A 246 -14.38 -14.43 -6.20
CA ARG A 246 -15.85 -14.38 -6.36
C ARG A 246 -16.31 -14.78 -7.77
N ILE A 247 -15.60 -14.33 -8.81
CA ILE A 247 -15.87 -14.72 -10.21
C ILE A 247 -15.74 -16.24 -10.36
N SER A 248 -14.71 -16.85 -9.75
CA SER A 248 -14.51 -18.31 -9.82
C SER A 248 -15.64 -19.11 -9.17
N GLU A 249 -16.36 -18.52 -8.19
CA GLU A 249 -17.54 -19.10 -7.54
C GLU A 249 -18.88 -18.72 -8.22
N GLY A 250 -18.81 -18.06 -9.38
CA GLY A 250 -19.98 -17.62 -10.14
C GLY A 250 -20.70 -16.42 -9.52
N GLU A 251 -20.04 -15.61 -8.70
CA GLU A 251 -20.58 -14.39 -8.08
C GLU A 251 -20.32 -13.13 -8.91
N LEU A 252 -20.83 -13.13 -10.14
CA LEU A 252 -20.57 -12.05 -11.09
C LEU A 252 -21.14 -10.70 -10.63
N ASP A 253 -22.33 -10.69 -10.03
CA ASP A 253 -22.94 -9.44 -9.53
C ASP A 253 -22.09 -8.80 -8.43
N PHE A 254 -21.52 -9.60 -7.53
CA PHE A 254 -20.67 -9.09 -6.47
C PHE A 254 -19.31 -8.63 -7.01
N ALA A 255 -18.73 -9.37 -7.96
CA ALA A 255 -17.52 -8.94 -8.66
C ALA A 255 -17.72 -7.62 -9.43
N GLN A 256 -18.90 -7.40 -10.02
CA GLN A 256 -19.24 -6.16 -10.70
C GLN A 256 -19.38 -4.98 -9.72
N LYS A 257 -19.94 -5.22 -8.52
CA LYS A 257 -19.97 -4.22 -7.43
C LYS A 257 -18.56 -3.84 -7.00
N ILE A 258 -17.67 -4.82 -6.82
CA ILE A 258 -16.27 -4.59 -6.50
C ILE A 258 -15.59 -3.77 -7.60
N CYS A 259 -15.76 -4.15 -8.86
CA CYS A 259 -15.20 -3.43 -10.02
C CYS A 259 -15.62 -1.96 -10.04
N SER A 260 -16.92 -1.70 -9.82
CA SER A 260 -17.47 -0.35 -9.81
C SER A 260 -16.86 0.50 -8.68
N PHE A 261 -16.73 -0.08 -7.48
CA PHE A 261 -16.13 0.57 -6.33
C PHE A 261 -14.65 0.89 -6.53
N VAL A 262 -13.86 -0.07 -7.01
CA VAL A 262 -12.42 0.15 -7.30
C VAL A 262 -12.25 1.21 -8.40
N ARG A 263 -13.10 1.21 -9.43
CA ARG A 263 -13.08 2.23 -10.49
C ARG A 263 -13.37 3.63 -9.96
N GLU A 264 -14.30 3.76 -9.01
CA GLU A 264 -14.62 5.04 -8.37
C GLU A 264 -13.45 5.56 -7.52
N ILE A 265 -12.80 4.70 -6.74
CA ILE A 265 -11.58 5.04 -6.00
C ILE A 265 -10.48 5.53 -6.97
N TYR A 266 -10.20 4.76 -8.02
CA TYR A 266 -9.18 5.11 -9.01
C TYR A 266 -9.45 6.46 -9.68
N ARG A 267 -10.70 6.72 -10.08
CA ARG A 267 -11.10 8.00 -10.70
C ARG A 267 -10.85 9.18 -9.77
N ASN A 268 -11.25 9.07 -8.51
CA ASN A 268 -11.06 10.15 -7.53
C ASN A 268 -9.57 10.36 -7.21
N LEU A 269 -8.80 9.29 -7.04
CA LEU A 269 -7.37 9.39 -6.76
C LEU A 269 -6.55 9.87 -7.96
N THR A 270 -7.02 9.67 -9.19
CA THR A 270 -6.39 10.25 -10.39
C THR A 270 -6.34 11.78 -10.34
N LEU A 271 -7.32 12.42 -9.68
CA LEU A 271 -7.35 13.88 -9.50
C LEU A 271 -6.42 14.35 -8.37
N ILE A 272 -6.18 13.50 -7.36
CA ILE A 272 -5.46 13.86 -6.13
C ILE A 272 -3.96 13.52 -6.23
N ALA A 273 -3.62 12.36 -6.81
CA ALA A 273 -2.26 11.84 -6.85
C ALA A 273 -1.20 12.81 -7.45
N PRO A 274 -1.51 13.64 -8.48
CA PRO A 274 -0.56 14.63 -9.00
C PRO A 274 -0.18 15.73 -7.99
N GLU A 275 -1.09 16.05 -7.06
CA GLU A 275 -0.92 17.13 -6.08
C GLU A 275 -0.24 16.67 -4.78
N MET A 276 0.13 15.39 -4.67
CA MET A 276 0.78 14.82 -3.49
C MET A 276 2.30 15.03 -3.53
N ASP A 277 2.86 15.60 -2.44
CA ASP A 277 4.29 15.92 -2.29
C ASP A 277 5.24 14.72 -2.43
N ASP A 278 4.77 13.49 -2.14
CA ASP A 278 5.56 12.25 -2.24
C ASP A 278 5.04 11.35 -3.38
N SER A 279 5.30 11.80 -4.61
CA SER A 279 4.66 11.23 -5.80
C SER A 279 5.13 9.81 -6.17
N SER A 280 6.28 9.32 -5.69
CA SER A 280 6.82 8.05 -6.20
C SER A 280 6.01 6.84 -5.72
N ASP A 281 5.70 6.77 -4.42
CA ASP A 281 4.91 5.68 -3.85
C ASP A 281 3.48 5.73 -4.39
N MET A 282 2.89 6.92 -4.42
CA MET A 282 1.55 7.12 -4.97
C MET A 282 1.47 6.79 -6.47
N LYS A 283 2.48 7.16 -7.28
CA LYS A 283 2.54 6.79 -8.70
C LYS A 283 2.53 5.27 -8.89
N GLN A 284 3.35 4.55 -8.11
CA GLN A 284 3.38 3.09 -8.16
C GLN A 284 2.03 2.49 -7.75
N LYS A 285 1.42 3.02 -6.69
CA LYS A 285 0.08 2.62 -6.23
C LYS A 285 -1.00 2.87 -7.27
N MET A 286 -0.96 4.01 -7.98
CA MET A 286 -1.89 4.32 -9.07
C MET A 286 -1.75 3.37 -10.25
N GLU A 287 -0.51 3.00 -10.63
CA GLU A 287 -0.28 1.99 -11.66
C GLU A 287 -0.85 0.63 -11.23
N VAL A 288 -0.55 0.18 -10.01
CA VAL A 288 -1.09 -1.09 -9.48
C VAL A 288 -2.62 -1.07 -9.42
N MET A 289 -3.22 0.04 -9.06
CA MET A 289 -4.67 0.21 -9.01
C MET A 289 -5.32 0.11 -10.41
N LEU A 290 -4.71 0.73 -11.43
CA LEU A 290 -5.15 0.59 -12.81
C LEU A 290 -5.09 -0.87 -13.26
N GLN A 291 -3.99 -1.57 -12.96
CA GLN A 291 -3.87 -3.00 -13.25
C GLN A 291 -4.94 -3.83 -12.52
N SER A 292 -5.27 -3.48 -11.27
CA SER A 292 -6.35 -4.10 -10.51
C SER A 292 -7.71 -3.94 -11.21
N VAL A 293 -8.04 -2.72 -11.66
CA VAL A 293 -9.29 -2.47 -12.43
C VAL A 293 -9.32 -3.32 -13.70
N MET A 294 -8.26 -3.27 -14.51
CA MET A 294 -8.18 -4.00 -15.78
C MET A 294 -8.34 -5.51 -15.60
N LYS A 295 -7.76 -6.08 -14.53
CA LYS A 295 -7.85 -7.51 -14.23
C LYS A 295 -9.28 -7.93 -13.89
N ILE A 296 -9.98 -7.14 -13.05
CA ILE A 296 -11.37 -7.43 -12.68
C ILE A 296 -12.25 -7.34 -13.93
N GLU A 297 -12.12 -6.26 -14.71
CA GLU A 297 -12.91 -6.05 -15.94
C GLU A 297 -12.68 -7.16 -16.97
N SER A 298 -11.42 -7.52 -17.22
CA SER A 298 -11.07 -8.60 -18.16
C SER A 298 -11.64 -9.95 -17.71
N ALA A 299 -11.63 -10.23 -16.41
CA ALA A 299 -12.19 -11.46 -15.87
C ALA A 299 -13.73 -11.49 -16.01
N CYS A 300 -14.42 -10.40 -15.65
CA CYS A 300 -15.87 -10.27 -15.85
C CYS A 300 -16.26 -10.41 -17.33
N PHE A 301 -15.54 -9.74 -18.23
CA PHE A 301 -15.76 -9.81 -19.67
C PHE A 301 -15.59 -11.23 -20.21
N SER A 302 -14.49 -11.91 -19.85
CA SER A 302 -14.21 -13.28 -20.28
C SER A 302 -15.31 -14.25 -19.88
N VAL A 303 -15.83 -14.15 -18.65
CA VAL A 303 -16.96 -14.99 -18.21
C VAL A 303 -18.25 -14.63 -18.94
N HIS A 304 -18.53 -13.35 -19.17
CA HIS A 304 -19.73 -12.91 -19.89
C HIS A 304 -19.77 -13.43 -21.34
N VAL A 305 -18.65 -13.34 -22.06
CA VAL A 305 -18.53 -13.85 -23.43
C VAL A 305 -18.74 -15.36 -23.47
N ARG A 306 -18.03 -16.11 -22.63
CA ARG A 306 -18.16 -17.58 -22.56
C ARG A 306 -19.55 -18.04 -22.13
N GLY A 307 -20.19 -17.31 -21.21
CA GLY A 307 -21.57 -17.59 -20.79
C GLY A 307 -22.59 -17.34 -21.90
N SER A 308 -22.31 -16.41 -22.82
CA SER A 308 -23.15 -16.10 -23.97
C SER A 308 -22.98 -17.09 -25.12
N GLU A 309 -21.82 -17.75 -25.22
CA GLU A 309 -21.56 -18.82 -26.19
C GLU A 309 -22.31 -20.13 -25.89
N TYR A 310 -22.65 -20.36 -24.62
CA TYR A 310 -23.32 -21.57 -24.11
C TYR A 310 -24.79 -21.34 -23.72
N ILE A 311 -25.56 -20.58 -24.50
CA ILE A 311 -27.02 -20.65 -24.43
C ILE A 311 -27.42 -22.03 -24.97
N PRO A 312 -27.94 -22.97 -24.15
CA PRO A 312 -28.49 -24.20 -24.68
C PRO A 312 -29.66 -23.80 -25.57
N LEU A 313 -29.68 -24.30 -26.81
CA LEU A 313 -30.87 -24.31 -27.66
C LEU A 313 -31.96 -25.19 -27.00
N LEU A 314 -32.49 -24.78 -25.86
CA LEU A 314 -33.71 -25.32 -25.28
C LEU A 314 -34.87 -24.55 -25.88
N GLY A 315 -35.27 -25.01 -27.07
CA GLY A 315 -36.38 -24.45 -27.82
C GLY A 315 -36.56 -25.10 -29.20
N SER A 316 -36.75 -26.41 -29.25
CA SER A 316 -37.60 -27.08 -30.26
C SER A 316 -37.67 -28.59 -29.96
N ALA A 317 -38.34 -28.95 -28.87
CA ALA A 317 -39.01 -30.23 -28.78
C ALA A 317 -40.50 -30.00 -29.09
N ASP A 318 -40.78 -29.44 -30.27
CA ASP A 318 -42.11 -29.51 -30.88
C ASP A 318 -42.05 -30.45 -32.08
N THR A 319 -42.65 -31.61 -31.83
CA THR A 319 -43.17 -32.60 -32.77
C THR A 319 -43.84 -31.94 -33.98
N SER A 320 -43.76 -32.62 -35.13
CA SER A 320 -44.47 -32.40 -36.41
C SER A 320 -43.85 -31.41 -37.41
N TYR A 321 -43.09 -31.95 -38.37
CA TYR A 321 -42.94 -31.38 -39.70
C TYR A 321 -44.07 -31.91 -40.61
N PRO A 322 -44.99 -31.07 -41.11
CA PRO A 322 -45.85 -31.43 -42.23
C PRO A 322 -45.12 -31.10 -43.54
N LEU A 323 -44.87 -32.15 -44.32
CA LEU A 323 -45.15 -32.25 -45.76
C LEU A 323 -44.87 -31.00 -46.64
N LEU A 324 -43.70 -30.97 -47.28
CA LEU A 324 -43.47 -30.35 -48.60
C LEU A 324 -42.64 -31.39 -49.38
N GLY A 325 -43.20 -32.19 -50.27
CA GLY A 325 -43.82 -31.75 -51.52
C GLY A 325 -42.78 -31.90 -52.64
N MET A 326 -42.60 -33.13 -53.15
CA MET A 326 -41.94 -33.39 -54.44
C MET A 326 -42.80 -34.43 -55.18
N PRO A 327 -43.15 -34.18 -56.46
CA PRO A 327 -43.93 -35.10 -57.26
C PRO A 327 -43.05 -36.20 -57.86
N ASP A 328 -43.48 -37.45 -57.73
CA ASP A 328 -42.93 -38.57 -58.50
C ASP A 328 -43.36 -38.41 -59.96
N LEU A 329 -42.39 -38.42 -60.86
CA LEU A 329 -42.56 -38.57 -62.30
C LEU A 329 -42.19 -40.02 -62.66
N GLU A 330 -43.09 -40.64 -63.42
CA GLU A 330 -43.12 -42.03 -63.91
C GLU A 330 -41.80 -42.58 -64.48
#